data_AF-A0A9J6QA89-F1
#
_entry.id   AF-A0A9J6QA89-F1
#
_cell.length_a   1.000
_cell.length_b   1.000
_cell.length_c   1.000
_cell.angle_alpha   90.00
_cell.angle_beta   90.00
_cell.angle_gamma   90.00
#
_symmetry.space_group_name_H-M   'P 1'
#
loop_
_entity.id
_entity.type
_entity.pdbx_description
1 polymer ?
#
loop_
_entity_poly.entity_id
_entity_poly.type
_entity_poly.pdbx_seq_one_letter_code
_entity_poly.pdbx_strand_id
1 'polypeptide(L)'
;FKYNDAGVDTRQLEGQSDLGFAGFRVFKAPELARRDIVAFLGASYFRAVDSTYQYGLSARGLAVDTFTDTPEEFPDFTSFWFETVKGDATVFTVYALLDSPSITGAYKFTIHCQDTQVIMDVENHLYARKDIKQLGIAPMTSMFSCGNN
;
A
#
# COMPACT_ATOMS: atom_id res chain seq x y z
N PHE A 1 13.33 14.84 5.81
CA PHE A 1 13.59 14.61 4.37
C PHE A 1 14.67 15.59 3.91
N LYS A 2 15.54 15.20 2.97
CA LYS A 2 16.51 16.10 2.34
C LYS A 2 15.99 16.44 0.94
N TYR A 3 15.64 17.69 0.70
CA TYR A 3 15.07 18.16 -0.59
C TYR A 3 16.09 18.86 -1.49
N ASN A 4 17.32 19.05 -1.00
CA ASN A 4 18.41 19.63 -1.77
C ASN A 4 18.64 18.76 -3.02
N ASP A 5 18.77 19.40 -4.18
CA ASP A 5 18.99 18.76 -5.49
C ASP A 5 17.81 17.92 -6.02
N ALA A 6 16.64 17.95 -5.38
CA ALA A 6 15.44 17.25 -5.85
C ALA A 6 14.69 18.00 -6.98
N GLY A 7 15.14 19.19 -7.36
CA GLY A 7 14.44 20.07 -8.32
C GLY A 7 13.10 20.62 -7.79
N VAL A 8 12.82 20.41 -6.50
CA VAL A 8 11.63 20.95 -5.82
C VAL A 8 11.91 22.39 -5.41
N ASP A 9 10.99 23.30 -5.76
CA ASP A 9 11.01 24.67 -5.23
C ASP A 9 10.59 24.65 -3.76
N THR A 10 11.58 24.57 -2.86
CA THR A 10 11.35 24.44 -1.41
C THR A 10 10.62 25.63 -0.81
N ARG A 11 10.57 26.78 -1.49
CA ARG A 11 9.76 27.94 -1.07
C ARG A 11 8.26 27.62 -1.04
N GLN A 12 7.80 26.67 -1.85
CA GLN A 12 6.40 26.21 -1.82
C GLN A 12 6.04 25.48 -0.52
N LEU A 13 7.05 25.02 0.22
CA LEU A 13 6.91 24.32 1.50
C LEU A 13 7.02 25.28 2.69
N GLU A 14 7.51 26.50 2.50
CA GLU A 14 7.59 27.50 3.56
C GLU A 14 6.19 27.86 4.06
N GLY A 15 5.98 27.79 5.38
CA GLY A 15 4.69 28.07 6.00
C GLY A 15 3.67 26.93 5.93
N GLN A 16 3.95 25.84 5.18
CA GLN A 16 3.13 24.63 5.20
C GLN A 16 3.44 23.83 6.46
N SER A 17 2.42 23.63 7.30
CA SER A 17 2.57 22.95 8.60
C SER A 17 1.82 21.63 8.69
N ASP A 18 1.04 21.30 7.65
CA ASP A 18 0.12 20.17 7.57
C ASP A 18 0.55 19.13 6.51
N LEU A 19 1.78 19.22 5.99
CA LEU A 19 2.33 18.21 5.10
C LEU A 19 2.47 16.87 5.83
N GLY A 20 1.67 15.88 5.42
CA GLY A 20 1.71 14.51 5.93
C GLY A 20 2.67 13.60 5.16
N PHE A 21 2.65 12.31 5.53
CA PHE A 21 3.33 11.26 4.78
C PHE A 21 2.44 10.74 3.65
N ALA A 22 3.01 10.54 2.46
CA ALA A 22 2.27 9.96 1.34
C ALA A 22 2.04 8.43 1.47
N GLY A 23 2.81 7.78 2.34
CA GLY A 23 2.80 6.32 2.53
C GLY A 23 4.00 5.88 3.36
N PHE A 24 4.26 4.58 3.41
CA PHE A 24 5.40 4.02 4.15
C PHE A 24 6.06 2.85 3.43
N ARG A 25 7.28 2.54 3.86
CA ARG A 25 8.08 1.42 3.39
C ARG A 25 8.66 0.65 4.57
N VAL A 26 8.91 -0.63 4.37
CA VAL A 26 9.42 -1.54 5.41
C VAL A 26 10.76 -2.09 4.95
N PHE A 27 11.70 -2.14 5.89
CA PHE A 27 13.03 -2.71 5.69
C PHE A 27 13.21 -3.90 6.64
N LYS A 28 14.02 -4.89 6.22
CA LYS A 28 14.31 -6.09 7.03
C LYS A 28 15.82 -6.24 7.19
N ALA A 29 16.26 -6.55 8.41
CA ALA A 29 17.65 -6.85 8.68
C ALA A 29 18.16 -8.02 7.80
N PRO A 30 19.43 -8.01 7.36
CA PRO A 30 20.50 -7.07 7.74
C PRO A 30 20.53 -5.76 6.93
N GLU A 31 19.74 -5.62 5.87
CA GLU A 31 19.74 -4.44 4.99
C GLU A 31 18.62 -3.47 5.38
N LEU A 32 18.93 -2.53 6.29
CA LEU A 32 17.95 -1.62 6.88
C LEU A 32 17.85 -0.24 6.21
N ALA A 33 18.64 0.02 5.17
CA ALA A 33 18.72 1.38 4.61
C ALA A 33 18.53 1.43 3.09
N ARG A 34 18.97 0.41 2.35
CA ARG A 34 19.07 0.50 0.89
C ARG A 34 17.94 -0.19 0.14
N ARG A 35 17.42 -1.30 0.65
CA ARG A 35 16.40 -2.12 -0.01
C ARG A 35 15.21 -2.34 0.91
N ASP A 36 14.08 -1.77 0.52
CA ASP A 36 12.79 -2.04 1.14
C ASP A 36 12.23 -3.37 0.63
N ILE A 37 11.34 -3.97 1.42
CA ILE A 37 10.68 -5.23 1.11
C ILE A 37 9.16 -5.10 0.96
N VAL A 38 8.60 -4.00 1.45
CA VAL A 38 7.17 -3.68 1.38
C VAL A 38 7.02 -2.19 1.18
N ALA A 39 6.05 -1.79 0.35
CA ALA A 39 5.66 -0.40 0.15
C ALA A 39 4.13 -0.27 0.10
N PHE A 40 3.60 0.68 0.86
CA PHE A 40 2.21 1.14 0.79
C PHE A 40 2.23 2.59 0.30
N LEU A 41 1.65 2.86 -0.87
CA LEU A 41 1.69 4.19 -1.48
C LEU A 41 0.66 4.32 -2.61
N GLY A 42 -0.15 5.38 -2.53
CA GLY A 42 -1.12 5.77 -3.56
C GLY A 42 -2.39 4.92 -3.52
N ALA A 43 -3.56 5.56 -3.39
CA ALA A 43 -4.83 4.87 -3.19
C ALA A 43 -4.69 3.74 -2.14
N SER A 44 -5.28 2.57 -2.38
CA SER A 44 -5.17 1.40 -1.51
C SER A 44 -4.10 0.41 -2.01
N TYR A 45 -3.10 0.87 -2.77
CA TYR A 45 -2.08 0.00 -3.34
C TYR A 45 -0.99 -0.36 -2.33
N PHE A 46 -0.53 -1.60 -2.44
CA PHE A 46 0.65 -2.08 -1.73
C PHE A 46 1.42 -3.11 -2.55
N ARG A 47 2.71 -3.22 -2.25
CA ARG A 47 3.65 -4.11 -2.93
C ARG A 47 4.54 -4.80 -1.92
N ALA A 48 4.99 -5.98 -2.31
CA ALA A 48 6.01 -6.74 -1.60
C ALA A 48 7.00 -7.33 -2.60
N VAL A 49 8.17 -7.70 -2.11
CA VAL A 49 9.21 -8.39 -2.88
C VAL A 49 9.48 -9.77 -2.29
N ASP A 50 10.15 -10.59 -3.09
CA ASP A 50 10.80 -11.81 -2.64
C ASP A 50 12.33 -11.60 -2.49
N SER A 51 13.09 -12.69 -2.41
CA SER A 51 14.56 -12.67 -2.33
C SER A 51 15.27 -11.92 -3.48
N THR A 52 14.58 -11.60 -4.57
CA THR A 52 15.13 -10.80 -5.68
C THR A 52 15.15 -9.30 -5.38
N TYR A 53 14.40 -8.84 -4.37
CA TYR A 53 14.17 -7.42 -4.07
C TYR A 53 13.56 -6.61 -5.23
N GLN A 54 12.94 -7.28 -6.20
CA GLN A 54 12.31 -6.63 -7.32
C GLN A 54 10.81 -6.47 -7.09
N TYR A 55 10.31 -5.24 -7.18
CA TYR A 55 8.88 -5.01 -7.27
C TYR A 55 8.37 -5.41 -8.66
N GLY A 56 7.38 -6.30 -8.67
CA GLY A 56 6.63 -6.68 -9.86
C GLY A 56 5.20 -6.12 -9.82
N LEU A 57 4.25 -7.00 -9.54
CA LEU A 57 2.83 -6.64 -9.41
C LEU A 57 2.55 -5.78 -8.17
N SER A 58 1.39 -5.14 -8.15
CA SER A 58 0.82 -4.51 -6.96
C SER A 58 -0.48 -5.19 -6.56
N ALA A 59 -0.71 -5.33 -5.27
CA ALA A 59 -2.05 -5.59 -4.75
C ALA A 59 -2.75 -4.26 -4.46
N ARG A 60 -4.08 -4.28 -4.36
CA ARG A 60 -4.87 -3.19 -3.78
C ARG A 60 -5.73 -3.73 -2.65
N GLY A 61 -6.10 -2.87 -1.71
CA GLY A 61 -7.10 -3.22 -0.69
C GLY A 61 -8.42 -3.58 -1.35
N LEU A 62 -8.87 -2.76 -2.31
CA LEU A 62 -10.15 -2.92 -2.97
C LEU A 62 -10.13 -2.36 -4.39
N ALA A 63 -10.96 -2.92 -5.26
CA ALA A 63 -11.25 -2.36 -6.58
C ALA A 63 -12.77 -2.12 -6.68
N VAL A 64 -13.16 -0.94 -7.18
CA VAL A 64 -14.57 -0.53 -7.26
C VAL A 64 -14.87 -0.09 -8.68
N ASP A 65 -15.84 -0.76 -9.30
CA ASP A 65 -16.36 -0.46 -10.63
C ASP A 65 -15.30 -0.47 -11.76
N THR A 66 -14.18 -1.17 -11.56
CA THR A 66 -13.15 -1.40 -12.58
C THR A 66 -13.75 -2.10 -13.82
N PHE A 67 -13.51 -1.55 -15.01
CA PHE A 67 -14.00 -2.10 -16.28
C PHE A 67 -15.54 -2.23 -16.37
N THR A 68 -16.26 -1.33 -15.70
CA THR A 68 -17.71 -1.19 -15.83
C THR A 68 -18.08 -0.08 -16.84
N ASP A 69 -19.38 0.19 -16.98
CA ASP A 69 -19.93 1.33 -17.73
C ASP A 69 -19.86 2.66 -16.97
N THR A 70 -19.36 2.64 -15.74
CA THR A 70 -19.11 3.83 -14.89
C THR A 70 -17.60 4.01 -14.65
N PRO A 71 -17.13 5.24 -14.34
CA PRO A 71 -15.73 5.46 -13.98
C PRO A 71 -15.31 4.61 -12.78
N GLU A 72 -14.11 4.02 -12.85
CA GLU A 72 -13.49 3.31 -11.72
C GLU A 72 -13.31 4.26 -10.54
N GLU A 73 -13.72 3.80 -9.35
CA GLU A 73 -13.45 4.49 -8.09
C GLU A 73 -12.21 3.84 -7.44
N PHE A 74 -11.29 4.68 -6.95
CA PHE A 74 -10.04 4.24 -6.34
C PHE A 74 -10.07 4.54 -4.84
N PRO A 75 -10.39 3.57 -3.97
CA PRO A 75 -10.34 3.79 -2.53
C PRO A 75 -8.93 3.99 -2.02
N ASP A 76 -8.77 4.89 -1.05
CA ASP A 76 -7.50 5.25 -0.42
C ASP A 76 -7.32 4.54 0.92
N PHE A 77 -6.09 4.15 1.25
CA PHE A 77 -5.72 3.95 2.66
C PHE A 77 -5.35 5.29 3.29
N THR A 78 -6.22 5.83 4.13
CA THR A 78 -6.12 7.20 4.66
C THR A 78 -5.44 7.27 6.03
N SER A 79 -5.33 6.16 6.74
CA SER A 79 -4.70 6.10 8.06
C SER A 79 -4.11 4.72 8.32
N PHE A 80 -3.01 4.70 9.06
CA PHE A 80 -2.31 3.48 9.45
C PHE A 80 -2.00 3.48 10.95
N TRP A 81 -2.16 2.33 11.59
CA TRP A 81 -1.78 2.10 12.98
C TRP A 81 -0.86 0.88 13.06
N PHE A 82 0.30 1.06 13.66
CA PHE A 82 1.33 0.02 13.78
C PHE A 82 1.31 -0.55 15.19
N GLU A 83 1.26 -1.88 15.30
CA GLU A 83 1.58 -2.51 16.58
C GLU A 83 3.08 -2.40 16.86
N THR A 84 3.43 -2.10 18.12
CA THR A 84 4.83 -2.10 18.53
C THR A 84 5.33 -3.53 18.63
N VAL A 85 6.36 -3.86 17.86
CA VAL A 85 6.97 -5.19 17.86
C VAL A 85 8.19 -5.28 18.78
N LYS A 86 8.58 -6.51 19.13
CA LYS A 86 9.86 -6.79 19.78
C LYS A 86 11.01 -6.54 18.81
N GLY A 87 12.20 -6.24 19.33
CA GLY A 87 13.34 -5.79 18.51
C GLY A 87 13.85 -6.80 17.47
N ASP A 88 13.57 -8.09 17.64
CA ASP A 88 13.97 -9.19 16.76
C ASP A 88 12.78 -9.82 15.99
N ALA A 89 11.60 -9.20 16.07
CA ALA A 89 10.42 -9.72 15.40
C ALA A 89 10.54 -9.59 13.86
N THR A 90 10.19 -10.68 13.17
CA THR A 90 10.07 -10.72 11.70
C THR A 90 8.61 -10.68 11.24
N VAL A 91 7.68 -10.48 12.17
CA VAL A 91 6.24 -10.34 11.91
C VAL A 91 5.76 -9.08 12.61
N PHE A 92 4.95 -8.29 11.93
CA PHE A 92 4.32 -7.11 12.52
C PHE A 92 2.90 -6.92 11.97
N THR A 93 2.07 -6.24 12.77
CA THR A 93 0.69 -5.94 12.40
C THR A 93 0.55 -4.47 12.05
N VAL A 94 -0.14 -4.20 10.94
CA VAL A 94 -0.58 -2.86 10.54
C VAL A 94 -2.08 -2.87 10.34
N TYR A 95 -2.77 -1.95 11.00
CA TYR A 95 -4.17 -1.65 10.70
C TYR A 95 -4.24 -0.50 9.71
N ALA A 96 -5.18 -0.55 8.79
CA ALA A 96 -5.41 0.54 7.83
C ALA A 96 -6.90 0.88 7.72
N LEU A 97 -7.20 2.18 7.62
CA LEU A 97 -8.53 2.67 7.26
C LEU A 97 -8.57 2.87 5.75
N LEU A 98 -9.47 2.15 5.09
CA LEU A 98 -9.82 2.37 3.69
C LEU A 98 -11.03 3.31 3.63
N ASP A 99 -10.94 4.35 2.81
CA ASP A 99 -12.05 5.28 2.63
C ASP A 99 -12.18 5.72 1.18
N SER A 100 -13.42 5.89 0.74
CA SER A 100 -13.79 6.38 -0.58
C SER A 100 -15.24 6.87 -0.58
N PRO A 101 -15.70 7.54 -1.65
CA PRO A 101 -17.09 7.98 -1.76
C PRO A 101 -18.12 6.85 -1.63
N SER A 102 -17.83 5.65 -2.17
CA SER A 102 -18.78 4.53 -2.17
C SER A 102 -18.66 3.59 -0.99
N ILE A 103 -17.52 3.50 -0.34
CA ILE A 103 -17.23 2.44 0.61
C ILE A 103 -16.17 2.88 1.60
N THR A 104 -16.25 2.33 2.81
CA THR A 104 -15.16 2.40 3.78
C THR A 104 -14.85 1.01 4.27
N GLY A 105 -13.65 0.80 4.80
CA GLY A 105 -13.27 -0.47 5.36
C GLY A 105 -12.17 -0.37 6.39
N ALA A 106 -12.17 -1.33 7.31
CA ALA A 106 -11.06 -1.54 8.24
C ALA A 106 -10.27 -2.76 7.79
N TYR A 107 -8.94 -2.61 7.72
CA TYR A 107 -8.02 -3.68 7.34
C TYR A 107 -7.07 -3.98 8.48
N LYS A 108 -6.71 -5.26 8.62
CA LYS A 108 -5.60 -5.73 9.44
C LYS A 108 -4.67 -6.55 8.56
N PHE A 109 -3.44 -6.10 8.46
CA PHE A 109 -2.35 -6.78 7.77
C PHE A 109 -1.43 -7.39 8.83
N THR A 110 -1.33 -8.71 8.88
CA THR A 110 -0.24 -9.39 9.59
C THR A 110 0.83 -9.75 8.57
N ILE A 111 1.94 -9.02 8.62
CA ILE A 111 2.99 -9.06 7.60
C ILE A 111 4.16 -9.89 8.12
N HIS A 112 4.38 -11.04 7.50
CA HIS A 112 5.47 -11.97 7.78
C HIS A 112 6.62 -11.71 6.83
N CYS A 113 7.68 -11.10 7.33
CA CYS A 113 8.91 -10.84 6.60
C CYS A 113 9.85 -12.07 6.68
N GLN A 114 9.53 -13.12 5.91
CA GLN A 114 10.31 -14.36 5.86
C GLN A 114 11.64 -14.15 5.14
N ASP A 115 12.52 -15.15 5.16
CA ASP A 115 13.88 -15.02 4.63
C ASP A 115 13.92 -14.90 3.11
N THR A 116 12.97 -15.53 2.43
CA THR A 116 12.91 -15.55 0.95
C THR A 116 11.74 -14.79 0.38
N GLN A 117 10.77 -14.37 1.19
CA GLN A 117 9.52 -13.75 0.74
C GLN A 117 8.82 -12.98 1.84
N VAL A 118 7.85 -12.14 1.45
CA VAL A 118 6.87 -11.55 2.36
C VAL A 118 5.53 -12.24 2.16
N ILE A 119 4.93 -12.70 3.25
CA ILE A 119 3.55 -13.19 3.27
C ILE A 119 2.71 -12.19 4.08
N MET A 120 1.53 -11.84 3.58
CA MET A 120 0.60 -10.98 4.30
C MET A 120 -0.71 -11.72 4.50
N ASP A 121 -1.09 -11.92 5.76
CA ASP A 121 -2.46 -12.28 6.11
C ASP A 121 -3.27 -10.98 6.16
N VAL A 122 -4.35 -10.92 5.38
CA VAL A 122 -5.16 -9.70 5.22
C VAL A 122 -6.60 -10.00 5.64
N GLU A 123 -7.01 -9.38 6.74
CA GLU A 123 -8.40 -9.37 7.21
C GLU A 123 -9.01 -8.01 6.86
N ASN A 124 -10.29 -8.00 6.46
CA ASN A 124 -11.00 -6.77 6.19
C ASN A 124 -12.47 -6.83 6.61
N HIS A 125 -13.00 -5.66 6.95
CA HIS A 125 -14.43 -5.41 7.14
C HIS A 125 -14.82 -4.22 6.27
N LEU A 126 -15.75 -4.44 5.34
CA LEU A 126 -16.14 -3.46 4.34
C LEU A 126 -17.59 -3.00 4.55
N TYR A 127 -17.83 -1.70 4.37
CA TYR A 127 -19.10 -1.05 4.60
C TYR A 127 -19.43 -0.13 3.42
N ALA A 128 -20.32 -0.60 2.54
CA ALA A 128 -20.81 0.20 1.42
C ALA A 128 -21.65 1.39 1.93
N ARG A 129 -21.39 2.58 1.38
CA ARG A 129 -22.13 3.82 1.63
C ARG A 129 -23.22 4.06 0.57
N LYS A 130 -23.05 3.49 -0.62
CA LYS A 130 -23.99 3.50 -1.76
C LYS A 130 -23.88 2.19 -2.53
N ASP A 131 -24.79 1.97 -3.48
CA ASP A 131 -24.74 0.81 -4.37
C ASP A 131 -23.46 0.81 -5.22
N ILE A 132 -22.84 -0.36 -5.34
CA ILE A 132 -21.61 -0.61 -6.12
C ILE A 132 -21.94 -1.68 -7.16
N LYS A 133 -21.61 -1.45 -8.43
CA LYS A 133 -21.92 -2.40 -9.50
C LYS A 133 -20.96 -3.59 -9.49
N GLN A 134 -19.68 -3.33 -9.32
CA GLN A 134 -18.65 -4.35 -9.29
C GLN A 134 -17.64 -4.10 -8.17
N LEU A 135 -17.52 -5.07 -7.27
CA LEU A 135 -16.59 -5.03 -6.15
C LEU A 135 -15.51 -6.10 -6.35
N GLY A 136 -14.25 -5.68 -6.47
CA GLY A 136 -13.09 -6.56 -6.56
C GLY A 136 -12.44 -6.77 -5.21
N ILE A 137 -12.44 -8.01 -4.74
CA ILE A 137 -11.80 -8.46 -3.49
C ILE A 137 -10.43 -9.06 -3.80
N ALA A 138 -9.43 -8.73 -2.98
CA ALA A 138 -8.03 -9.12 -3.18
C ALA A 138 -7.49 -8.82 -4.61
N PRO A 139 -7.72 -7.62 -5.16
CA PRO A 139 -7.31 -7.29 -6.53
C PRO A 139 -5.79 -7.23 -6.68
N MET A 140 -5.31 -7.67 -7.84
CA MET A 140 -3.91 -7.59 -8.25
C MET A 140 -3.79 -6.87 -9.60
N THR A 141 -2.81 -5.98 -9.72
CA THR A 141 -2.48 -5.23 -10.92
C THR A 141 -1.05 -5.56 -11.33
N SER A 142 -0.85 -5.89 -12.60
CA SER A 142 0.47 -6.11 -13.19
C SER A 142 0.53 -5.48 -14.58
N MET A 143 1.65 -5.64 -15.27
CA MET A 143 1.86 -5.18 -16.63
C MET A 143 2.45 -6.30 -17.46
N PHE A 144 1.89 -6.51 -18.66
CA PHE A 144 2.41 -7.42 -19.67
C PHE A 144 2.59 -6.64 -20.97
N SER A 145 3.81 -6.68 -21.53
CA SER A 145 4.11 -6.00 -22.79
C SER A 145 3.99 -6.94 -23.99
N CYS A 146 4.71 -8.07 -23.99
CA CYS A 146 4.67 -9.10 -25.05
C CYS A 146 5.28 -10.44 -24.59
N GLY A 147 5.00 -11.53 -25.33
CA GLY A 147 5.47 -12.90 -25.07
C GLY A 147 5.10 -13.86 -26.21
N ASN A 148 5.77 -15.02 -26.30
CA ASN A 148 5.62 -15.99 -27.41
C ASN A 148 4.52 -17.05 -27.18
N ASN A 149 3.30 -16.60 -26.84
CA ASN A 149 2.16 -17.45 -26.46
C ASN A 149 2.03 -18.79 -27.20
#